data_AF-A0A0F8XLH8-F1
#
_entry.id   AF-A0A0F8XLH8-F1
#
_cell.length_a   1.000
_cell.length_b   1.000
_cell.length_c   1.000
_cell.angle_alpha   90.00
_cell.angle_beta   90.00
_cell.angle_gamma   90.00
#
_symmetry.space_group_name_H-M   'P 1'
#
loop_
_entity.id
_entity.type
_entity.pdbx_description
1 polymer ?
#
loop_
_entity_poly.entity_id
_entity_poly.type
_entity_poly.pdbx_seq_one_letter_code
_entity_poly.pdbx_strand_id
1 'polypeptide(L)'
;MKLLTFILSLLSVISVAFAATPNADKFEKYQSLSRLAPIQLDDSTYNEITSTPRDYYAAVILTATDARFGCGLCREFQPDFDLIARSWNKGSKPDGLKLLFGALEFDKGKGTFQKAWD
;
A
#
# COMPACT_ATOMS: atom_id res chain seq x y z
N MET A 1 44.62 -24.94 11.69
CA MET A 1 44.50 -24.06 10.50
C MET A 1 43.36 -24.46 9.55
N LYS A 2 43.13 -25.76 9.27
CA LYS A 2 42.01 -26.24 8.41
C LYS A 2 40.62 -26.08 9.05
N LEU A 3 40.50 -26.27 10.36
CA LEU A 3 39.23 -26.15 11.08
C LEU A 3 38.71 -24.69 11.10
N LEU A 4 39.62 -23.72 11.22
CA LEU A 4 39.28 -22.29 11.23
C LEU A 4 38.83 -21.79 9.84
N THR A 5 39.36 -22.37 8.76
CA THR A 5 38.95 -22.07 7.38
C THR A 5 37.59 -22.67 7.04
N PHE A 6 37.24 -23.84 7.58
CA PHE A 6 35.89 -24.40 7.47
C PHE A 6 34.84 -23.56 8.21
N ILE A 7 35.16 -23.07 9.41
CA ILE A 7 34.25 -22.21 10.19
C ILE A 7 34.02 -20.86 9.47
N LEU A 8 35.05 -20.28 8.87
CA LEU A 8 34.94 -19.01 8.15
C LEU A 8 34.17 -19.15 6.82
N SER A 9 34.29 -20.30 6.15
CA SER A 9 33.51 -20.63 4.95
C SER A 9 32.04 -20.92 5.24
N LEU A 10 31.69 -21.37 6.45
CA LEU A 10 30.30 -21.65 6.81
C LEU A 10 29.55 -20.36 7.19
N LEU A 11 30.28 -19.36 7.71
CA LEU A 11 29.72 -18.06 8.08
C LEU A 11 29.30 -17.21 6.86
N SER A 12 29.95 -17.36 5.71
CA SER A 12 29.63 -16.60 4.50
C SER A 12 28.36 -17.04 3.78
N VAL A 13 27.88 -18.28 4.02
CA VAL A 13 26.65 -18.82 3.41
C VAL A 13 25.39 -18.41 4.19
N ILE A 14 25.52 -18.13 5.49
CA ILE A 14 24.39 -17.79 6.36
C ILE A 14 23.87 -16.36 6.13
N SER A 15 24.72 -15.44 5.65
CA SER A 15 24.34 -14.04 5.43
C SER A 15 23.36 -13.81 4.26
N VAL A 16 23.15 -14.79 3.37
CA VAL A 16 22.26 -14.61 2.21
C VAL A 16 20.79 -14.99 2.52
N ALA A 17 20.53 -15.69 3.62
CA ALA A 17 19.18 -16.22 3.91
C ALA A 17 18.26 -15.29 4.73
N PHE A 18 18.76 -14.18 5.28
CA PHE A 18 18.02 -13.32 6.22
C PHE A 18 17.51 -11.98 5.63
N ALA A 19 17.40 -11.85 4.32
CA ALA A 19 16.90 -10.62 3.68
C ALA A 19 15.40 -10.63 3.34
N ALA A 20 14.63 -11.64 3.76
CA ALA A 20 13.18 -11.66 3.57
C ALA A 20 12.47 -11.11 4.82
N THR A 21 12.25 -9.80 4.89
CA THR A 21 11.26 -9.25 5.84
C THR A 21 9.87 -9.62 5.32
N PRO A 22 9.05 -10.38 6.06
CA PRO A 22 7.70 -10.68 5.62
C PRO A 22 6.88 -9.40 5.66
N ASN A 23 6.65 -8.79 4.49
CA ASN A 23 5.72 -7.65 4.32
C ASN A 23 4.25 -8.05 4.49
N ALA A 24 3.98 -9.33 4.79
CA ALA A 24 2.66 -9.92 4.98
C ALA A 24 1.77 -9.10 5.93
N ASP A 25 2.36 -8.60 7.03
CA ASP A 25 1.65 -7.84 8.05
C ASP A 25 0.98 -6.57 7.49
N LYS A 26 1.65 -5.85 6.56
CA LYS A 26 1.10 -4.60 6.03
C LYS A 26 -0.14 -4.85 5.18
N PHE A 27 -0.10 -5.82 4.28
CA PHE A 27 -1.28 -6.12 3.44
C PHE A 27 -2.47 -6.55 4.31
N GLU A 28 -2.25 -7.47 5.24
CA GLU A 28 -3.28 -8.04 6.10
C GLU A 28 -3.88 -6.96 7.02
N LYS A 29 -3.04 -6.12 7.64
CA LYS A 29 -3.43 -4.95 8.42
C LYS A 29 -4.40 -4.07 7.64
N TYR A 30 -4.02 -3.62 6.44
CA TYR A 30 -4.82 -2.67 5.67
C TYR A 30 -6.02 -3.29 4.96
N GLN A 31 -5.92 -4.56 4.55
CA GLN A 31 -7.06 -5.30 4.00
C GLN A 31 -8.18 -5.42 5.02
N SER A 32 -7.85 -5.62 6.30
CA SER A 32 -8.84 -5.71 7.38
C SER A 32 -9.67 -4.43 7.54
N LEU A 33 -9.10 -3.27 7.18
CA LEU A 33 -9.73 -1.95 7.21
C LEU A 33 -10.59 -1.68 5.97
N SER A 34 -10.30 -2.34 4.84
CA SER A 34 -10.98 -2.14 3.56
C SER A 34 -12.14 -3.12 3.34
N ARG A 35 -13.15 -3.14 4.22
CA ARG A 35 -14.30 -4.06 4.05
C ARG A 35 -15.41 -3.51 3.16
N LEU A 36 -15.76 -2.24 3.36
CA LEU A 36 -16.95 -1.61 2.75
C LEU A 36 -16.61 -0.36 1.91
N ALA A 37 -15.36 0.08 1.91
CA ALA A 37 -14.89 1.27 1.23
C ALA A 37 -13.37 1.18 0.99
N PRO A 38 -12.80 2.05 0.13
CA PRO A 38 -11.36 2.29 0.11
C PRO A 38 -10.83 2.67 1.50
N ILE A 39 -9.57 2.37 1.75
CA ILE A 39 -8.88 2.78 2.97
C ILE A 39 -8.73 4.30 2.94
N GLN A 40 -9.20 4.98 3.97
CA GLN A 40 -8.95 6.43 4.11
C GLN A 40 -7.50 6.64 4.56
N LEU A 41 -6.75 7.38 3.76
CA LEU A 41 -5.32 7.61 3.96
C LEU A 41 -5.05 9.06 4.40
N ASP A 42 -3.88 9.22 4.98
CA ASP A 42 -3.17 10.47 5.21
C ASP A 42 -1.73 10.34 4.68
N ASP A 43 -0.92 11.39 4.83
CA ASP A 43 0.48 11.36 4.40
C ASP A 43 1.27 10.15 4.95
N SER A 44 1.06 9.79 6.22
CA SER A 44 1.80 8.70 6.87
C SER A 44 1.39 7.34 6.30
N THR A 45 0.09 7.07 6.29
CA THR A 45 -0.49 5.80 5.84
C THR A 45 -0.39 5.63 4.33
N TYR A 46 -0.41 6.71 3.54
CA TYR A 46 -0.08 6.66 2.11
C TYR A 46 1.36 6.17 1.90
N ASN A 47 2.33 6.77 2.59
CA ASN A 47 3.74 6.35 2.51
C ASN A 47 3.89 4.91 3.03
N GLU A 48 3.18 4.55 4.08
CA GLU A 48 3.15 3.18 4.59
C GLU A 48 2.67 2.24 3.48
N ILE A 49 1.49 2.41 2.87
CA ILE A 49 0.98 1.43 1.90
C ILE A 49 1.71 1.41 0.55
N THR A 50 2.41 2.49 0.17
CA THR A 50 3.07 2.63 -1.13
C THR A 50 4.58 2.35 -1.09
N SER A 51 5.22 2.47 0.08
CA SER A 51 6.66 2.26 0.25
C SER A 51 7.13 0.86 -0.17
N THR A 52 8.34 0.79 -0.71
CA THR A 52 9.04 -0.46 -1.00
C THR A 52 9.86 -0.94 0.19
N PRO A 53 10.08 -2.25 0.35
CA PRO A 53 9.55 -3.35 -0.46
C PRO A 53 8.07 -3.65 -0.16
N ARG A 54 7.32 -4.16 -1.15
CA ARG A 54 5.92 -4.60 -0.99
C ARG A 54 5.61 -5.77 -1.93
N ASP A 55 4.73 -6.67 -1.49
CA ASP A 55 4.28 -7.87 -2.22
C ASP A 55 2.81 -7.77 -2.68
N TYR A 56 2.26 -6.57 -2.71
CA TYR A 56 0.89 -6.27 -3.11
C TYR A 56 0.85 -5.00 -3.97
N TYR A 57 -0.24 -4.85 -4.72
CA TYR A 57 -0.57 -3.65 -5.48
C TYR A 57 -1.38 -2.67 -4.63
N ALA A 58 -1.22 -1.37 -4.87
CA ALA A 58 -2.03 -0.33 -4.27
C ALA A 58 -2.63 0.54 -5.38
N ALA A 59 -3.95 0.61 -5.44
CA ALA A 59 -4.68 1.58 -6.26
C ALA A 59 -5.15 2.70 -5.34
N VAL A 60 -4.54 3.89 -5.46
CA VAL A 60 -4.87 5.03 -4.62
C VAL A 60 -5.47 6.13 -5.47
N ILE A 61 -6.67 6.59 -5.10
CA ILE A 61 -7.23 7.82 -5.65
C ILE A 61 -6.73 9.02 -4.83
N LEU A 62 -6.09 9.97 -5.49
CA LEU A 62 -5.80 11.29 -4.92
C LEU A 62 -6.97 12.19 -5.28
N THR A 63 -7.68 12.69 -4.28
CA THR A 63 -8.97 13.37 -4.47
C THR A 63 -9.13 14.57 -3.54
N ALA A 64 -10.19 15.35 -3.77
CA ALA A 64 -10.55 16.53 -2.97
C ALA A 64 -12.08 16.71 -2.99
N THR A 65 -12.80 15.84 -2.28
CA THR A 65 -14.27 15.78 -2.37
C THR A 65 -14.97 16.83 -1.51
N ASP A 66 -14.29 17.38 -0.50
CA ASP A 66 -14.81 18.46 0.34
C ASP A 66 -15.19 19.68 -0.52
N ALA A 67 -16.41 20.18 -0.32
CA ALA A 67 -16.99 21.27 -1.10
C ALA A 67 -16.14 22.54 -1.11
N ARG A 68 -15.33 22.79 -0.06
CA ARG A 68 -14.44 23.97 0.01
C ARG A 68 -13.37 23.98 -1.08
N PHE A 69 -13.05 22.83 -1.68
CA PHE A 69 -12.07 22.72 -2.76
C PHE A 69 -12.68 22.86 -4.16
N GLY A 70 -14.01 22.83 -4.28
CA GLY A 70 -14.69 23.05 -5.56
C GLY A 70 -14.40 22.00 -6.65
N CYS A 71 -13.82 20.83 -6.32
CA CYS A 71 -13.53 19.81 -7.32
C CYS A 71 -14.81 19.07 -7.75
N GLY A 72 -15.37 19.43 -8.91
CA GLY A 72 -16.53 18.74 -9.48
C GLY A 72 -16.23 17.29 -9.85
N LEU A 73 -15.16 17.09 -10.62
CA LEU A 73 -14.72 15.77 -11.10
C LEU A 73 -14.45 14.78 -9.95
N CYS A 74 -13.80 15.24 -8.88
CA CYS A 74 -13.52 14.41 -7.70
C CYS A 74 -14.81 13.85 -7.10
N ARG A 75 -15.83 14.69 -6.94
CA ARG A 75 -17.13 14.29 -6.36
C ARG A 75 -17.93 13.40 -7.29
N GLU A 76 -17.86 13.64 -8.59
CA GLU A 76 -18.56 12.84 -9.60
C GLU A 76 -17.98 11.44 -9.73
N PHE A 77 -16.64 11.31 -9.66
CA PHE A 77 -15.96 10.03 -9.83
C PHE A 77 -15.85 9.20 -8.54
N GLN A 78 -15.90 9.82 -7.36
CA GLN A 78 -15.76 9.12 -6.07
C GLN A 78 -16.69 7.90 -5.92
N PRO A 79 -18.00 7.97 -6.28
CA PRO A 79 -18.90 6.82 -6.15
C PRO A 79 -18.48 5.62 -7.00
N ASP A 80 -17.91 5.85 -8.19
CA ASP A 80 -17.44 4.80 -9.09
C ASP A 80 -16.19 4.11 -8.52
N PHE A 81 -15.23 4.91 -8.02
CA PHE A 81 -14.05 4.36 -7.36
C PHE A 81 -14.42 3.53 -6.13
N ASP A 82 -15.35 4.02 -5.30
CA ASP A 82 -15.85 3.30 -4.15
C ASP A 82 -16.56 1.99 -4.53
N LEU A 83 -17.30 1.98 -5.64
CA LEU A 83 -17.96 0.78 -6.16
C LEU A 83 -16.94 -0.29 -6.59
N ILE A 84 -15.88 0.12 -7.29
CA ILE A 84 -14.80 -0.78 -7.70
C ILE A 84 -14.12 -1.37 -6.48
N ALA A 85 -13.75 -0.55 -5.49
CA ALA A 85 -13.13 -1.01 -4.26
C ALA A 85 -14.03 -2.00 -3.50
N ARG A 86 -15.32 -1.69 -3.34
CA ARG A 86 -16.30 -2.61 -2.72
C ARG A 86 -16.41 -3.94 -3.46
N SER A 87 -16.46 -3.89 -4.78
CA SER A 87 -16.57 -5.08 -5.63
C SER A 87 -15.34 -5.97 -5.50
N TRP A 88 -14.15 -5.36 -5.51
CA TRP A 88 -12.89 -6.07 -5.26
C TRP A 88 -12.84 -6.71 -3.87
N ASN A 89 -13.20 -5.97 -2.83
CA ASN A 89 -13.11 -6.44 -1.45
C ASN A 89 -14.04 -7.63 -1.19
N LYS A 90 -15.25 -7.62 -1.74
CA LYS A 90 -16.25 -8.71 -1.60
C LYS A 90 -16.04 -9.87 -2.59
N GLY A 91 -15.51 -9.59 -3.78
CA GLY A 91 -15.36 -10.58 -4.84
C GLY A 91 -14.30 -11.63 -4.56
N SER A 92 -14.39 -12.75 -5.28
CA SER A 92 -13.29 -13.70 -5.41
C SER A 92 -12.10 -13.00 -6.09
N LYS A 93 -10.90 -13.27 -5.58
CA LYS A 93 -9.66 -12.66 -6.06
C LYS A 93 -8.90 -13.72 -6.84
N PRO A 94 -8.28 -13.38 -7.98
CA PRO A 94 -7.36 -14.28 -8.65
C PRO A 94 -6.26 -14.75 -7.69
N ASP A 95 -5.83 -16.00 -7.86
CA ASP A 95 -4.81 -16.58 -6.98
C ASP A 95 -3.54 -15.73 -6.98
N GLY A 96 -3.04 -15.42 -5.79
CA GLY A 96 -1.85 -14.61 -5.58
C GLY A 96 -2.01 -13.10 -5.83
N LEU A 97 -3.16 -12.62 -6.32
CA LEU A 97 -3.37 -11.19 -6.55
C LEU A 97 -3.78 -10.46 -5.26
N LYS A 98 -2.83 -9.76 -4.65
CA LYS A 98 -3.05 -8.86 -3.51
C LYS A 98 -3.16 -7.42 -4.00
N LEU A 99 -4.31 -6.78 -3.80
CA LEU A 99 -4.56 -5.38 -4.15
C LEU A 99 -5.31 -4.68 -3.01
N LEU A 100 -4.84 -3.49 -2.65
CA LEU A 100 -5.49 -2.57 -1.73
C LEU A 100 -6.01 -1.35 -2.49
N PHE A 101 -7.23 -0.92 -2.17
CA PHE A 101 -7.79 0.35 -2.63
C PHE A 101 -7.69 1.39 -1.52
N GLY A 102 -7.11 2.54 -1.82
CA GLY A 102 -6.98 3.66 -0.89
C GLY A 102 -7.53 4.96 -1.48
N ALA A 103 -7.94 5.87 -0.61
CA ALA A 103 -8.34 7.23 -0.95
C ALA A 103 -7.54 8.22 -0.10
N LEU A 104 -6.91 9.20 -0.75
CA LEU A 104 -6.16 10.26 -0.09
C LEU A 104 -6.82 11.60 -0.44
N GLU A 105 -7.51 12.18 0.54
CA GLU A 105 -8.08 13.52 0.43
C GLU A 105 -6.98 14.58 0.56
N PHE A 106 -7.07 15.65 -0.24
CA PHE A 106 -6.09 16.73 -0.26
C PHE A 106 -5.80 17.32 1.13
N ASP A 107 -6.79 17.44 2.00
CA ASP A 107 -6.60 18.00 3.34
C ASP A 107 -5.90 17.06 4.32
N LYS A 108 -5.86 15.75 4.03
CA LYS A 108 -5.15 14.71 4.80
C LYS A 108 -3.77 14.38 4.23
N GLY A 109 -3.53 14.71 2.97
CA GLY A 109 -2.36 14.29 2.20
C GLY A 109 -1.52 15.41 1.60
N LYS A 110 -1.57 16.64 2.12
CA LYS A 110 -0.95 17.81 1.48
C LYS A 110 0.53 17.57 1.12
N GLY A 111 1.29 16.90 1.99
CA GLY A 111 2.71 16.61 1.72
C GLY A 111 2.91 15.65 0.55
N THR A 112 2.03 14.67 0.41
CA THR A 112 2.03 13.70 -0.70
C THR A 112 1.63 14.37 -2.01
N PHE A 113 0.60 15.22 -2.00
CA PHE A 113 0.19 15.98 -3.18
C PHE A 113 1.30 16.90 -3.69
N GLN A 114 2.07 17.50 -2.79
CA GLN A 114 3.20 18.35 -3.16
C GLN A 114 4.34 17.53 -3.82
N LYS A 115 4.68 16.36 -3.26
CA LYS A 115 5.71 15.47 -3.83
C LYS A 115 5.34 14.87 -5.17
N ALA A 116 4.05 14.61 -5.42
CA ALA A 116 3.58 14.00 -6.66
C ALA A 116 3.66 14.93 -7.87
N TRP A 117 3.92 16.22 -7.64
CA TRP A 117 3.99 17.25 -8.68
C TRP A 117 5.41 17.78 -8.95
N ASP A 118 6.41 17.28 -8.21
CA ASP A 118 7.84 17.48 -8.47
C ASP A 118 8.38 16.37 -9.40
#